data_AF-A0AAU9MJ00-F1
#
_entry.id   AF-A0AAU9MJ00-F1
#
_cell.length_a   1.000
_cell.length_b   1.000
_cell.length_c   1.000
_cell.angle_alpha   90.00
_cell.angle_beta   90.00
_cell.angle_gamma   90.00
#
_symmetry.space_group_name_H-M   'P 1'
#
loop_
_entity.id
_entity.type
_entity.pdbx_description
1 polymer ?
#
loop_
_entity_poly.entity_id
_entity_poly.type
_entity_poly.pdbx_seq_one_letter_code
_entity_poly.pdbx_strand_id
1 'polypeptide(L)'
;MVLLKVSPWKGVIQFRKRGKLGPKYIGPFRVISRVGKVAYRLDLPAELIQIRNTFHVSQLRKCLVDDPASVPLEDIQVDDSLNYIERPVVILDRKTKTLRNIVVQLVKV
;
A
#
# COMPACT_ATOMS: atom_id res chain seq x y z
N MET A 1 5.92 -1.77 -18.03
CA MET A 1 5.46 -2.17 -16.69
C MET A 1 4.82 -0.97 -16.02
N VAL A 2 3.85 -1.19 -15.14
CA VAL A 2 3.14 -0.13 -14.41
C VAL A 2 3.02 -0.48 -12.94
N LEU A 3 3.12 0.51 -12.06
CA LEU A 3 2.84 0.37 -10.64
C LEU A 3 1.36 0.62 -10.38
N LEU A 4 0.80 -0.15 -9.46
CA LEU A 4 -0.58 0.03 -9.02
C LEU A 4 -0.62 0.88 -7.75
N LYS A 5 -1.43 1.93 -7.77
CA LYS A 5 -1.65 2.81 -6.63
C LYS A 5 -2.50 2.12 -5.57
N VAL A 6 -2.06 2.15 -4.32
CA VAL A 6 -2.81 1.64 -3.17
C VAL A 6 -3.14 2.74 -2.17
N SER A 7 -4.18 2.52 -1.38
CA SER A 7 -4.55 3.39 -0.27
C SER A 7 -4.42 2.65 1.07
N PRO A 8 -3.95 3.30 2.13
CA PRO A 8 -4.06 2.73 3.47
C PRO A 8 -5.53 2.65 3.89
N TRP A 9 -5.90 1.58 4.58
CA TRP A 9 -7.28 1.34 5.03
C TRP A 9 -7.80 2.49 5.90
N LYS A 10 -8.97 3.02 5.58
CA LYS A 10 -9.66 4.02 6.41
C LYS A 10 -10.51 3.29 7.44
N GLY A 11 -9.95 2.84 8.57
CA GLY A 11 -10.85 2.43 9.67
C GLY A 11 -10.36 1.73 10.93
N VAL A 12 -9.39 0.80 10.96
CA VAL A 12 -9.27 -0.09 12.15
C VAL A 12 -7.87 -0.30 12.74
N ILE A 13 -6.77 0.08 12.10
CA ILE A 13 -5.46 0.14 12.78
C ILE A 13 -4.75 1.42 12.35
N GLN A 14 -4.96 2.49 13.12
CA GLN A 14 -4.16 3.70 13.03
C GLN A 14 -3.15 3.72 14.18
N PHE A 15 -2.04 2.99 14.04
CA PHE A 15 -0.85 3.28 14.84
C PHE A 15 0.00 4.35 14.14
N ARG A 16 -0.42 5.60 14.41
CA ARG A 16 0.29 6.89 14.36
C ARG A 16 0.93 7.38 13.05
N LYS A 17 0.50 8.60 12.70
CA LYS A 17 0.99 9.54 11.67
C LYS A 17 0.96 8.95 10.27
N ARG A 18 0.35 9.68 9.32
CA ARG A 18 0.75 9.59 7.91
C ARG A 18 2.28 9.58 7.88
N GLY A 19 2.89 8.42 7.70
CA GLY A 19 4.28 8.36 7.29
C GLY A 19 4.31 9.07 5.96
N LYS A 20 5.01 10.21 5.88
CA LYS A 20 5.25 10.94 4.64
C LYS A 20 5.93 10.04 3.57
N LEU A 21 6.32 8.82 3.96
CA LEU A 21 7.15 7.82 3.28
C LEU A 21 6.52 6.42 3.16
N GLY A 22 5.23 6.22 3.46
CA GLY A 22 4.58 4.92 3.19
C GLY A 22 4.50 4.63 1.68
N PRO A 23 4.59 3.35 1.25
CA PRO A 23 4.51 3.01 -0.17
C PRO A 23 3.14 3.36 -0.74
N LYS A 24 3.11 4.24 -1.73
CA LYS A 24 1.88 4.64 -2.44
C LYS A 24 1.56 3.73 -3.62
N TYR A 25 2.54 2.92 -4.02
CA TYR A 25 2.53 2.15 -5.24
C TYR A 25 3.16 0.80 -4.96
N ILE A 26 2.53 -0.24 -5.48
CA ILE A 26 2.99 -1.62 -5.35
C ILE A 26 3.38 -2.10 -6.73
N GLY A 27 4.43 -2.92 -6.77
CA GLY A 27 4.72 -3.92 -7.79
C GLY A 27 4.77 -3.44 -9.25
N PRO A 28 5.81 -3.76 -10.01
CA PRO A 28 5.73 -3.59 -11.45
C PRO A 28 4.84 -4.68 -12.07
N PHE A 29 3.62 -4.32 -12.44
CA PHE A 29 2.70 -5.21 -13.15
C PHE A 29 2.85 -5.08 -14.68
N ARG A 30 2.62 -6.19 -15.38
CA ARG A 30 2.56 -6.21 -16.84
C ARG A 30 1.17 -5.77 -17.29
N VAL A 31 1.10 -4.95 -18.33
CA VAL A 31 -0.17 -4.58 -18.98
C VAL A 31 -0.51 -5.66 -20.00
N ILE A 32 -1.65 -6.32 -19.84
CA ILE A 32 -2.17 -7.33 -20.78
C ILE A 32 -2.82 -6.64 -21.97
N SER A 33 -3.74 -5.71 -21.71
CA SER A 33 -4.50 -5.02 -22.75
C SER A 33 -4.95 -3.64 -22.30
N ARG A 34 -5.34 -2.79 -23.26
CA ARG A 34 -5.97 -1.50 -22.98
C ARG A 34 -7.48 -1.65 -23.13
N VAL A 35 -8.23 -1.32 -22.08
CA VAL A 35 -9.69 -1.38 -22.06
C VAL A 35 -10.22 0.04 -22.28
N GLY A 36 -10.60 0.34 -23.52
CA GLY A 36 -11.06 1.67 -23.91
C GLY A 36 -9.95 2.73 -23.85
N LYS A 37 -10.33 4.00 -23.67
CA LYS A 37 -9.36 5.11 -23.66
C LYS A 37 -8.65 5.28 -22.31
N VAL A 38 -9.27 4.87 -21.22
CA VAL A 38 -8.91 5.33 -19.86
C VAL A 38 -8.66 4.19 -18.86
N ALA A 39 -8.71 2.93 -19.31
CA ALA A 39 -8.41 1.79 -18.44
C ALA A 39 -7.43 0.81 -19.09
N TYR A 40 -6.69 0.11 -18.24
CA TYR A 40 -5.75 -0.95 -18.63
C TYR A 40 -6.03 -2.21 -17.83
N ARG A 41 -5.87 -3.35 -18.49
CA ARG A 41 -5.90 -4.66 -17.87
C ARG A 41 -4.49 -5.06 -17.47
N LEU A 42 -4.29 -5.43 -16.21
CA LEU A 42 -3.02 -5.86 -15.66
C LEU A 42 -2.96 -7.36 -15.49
N ASP A 43 -1.75 -7.88 -15.53
CA ASP A 43 -1.41 -9.24 -15.13
C ASP A 43 -1.13 -9.22 -13.64
N LEU A 44 -2.09 -9.68 -12.85
CA LEU A 44 -2.03 -9.70 -11.40
C LEU A 44 -1.58 -11.08 -10.90
N PRO A 45 -0.74 -11.15 -9.86
CA PRO A 45 -0.32 -12.39 -9.23
C PRO A 45 -1.49 -13.06 -8.49
N ALA A 46 -1.30 -14.33 -8.13
CA ALA A 46 -2.33 -15.17 -7.54
C ALA A 46 -2.98 -14.56 -6.27
N GLU A 47 -2.17 -13.84 -5.50
CA GLU A 47 -2.55 -13.15 -4.26
C GLU A 47 -3.61 -12.06 -4.49
N LEU A 48 -3.69 -11.51 -5.70
CA LEU A 48 -4.60 -10.43 -6.07
C LEU A 48 -5.64 -10.86 -7.10
N ILE A 49 -5.82 -12.18 -7.34
CA ILE A 49 -6.79 -12.72 -8.31
C ILE A 49 -8.22 -12.28 -7.98
N GLN A 50 -8.53 -12.09 -6.70
CA GLN A 50 -9.85 -11.65 -6.24
C GLN A 50 -10.16 -10.20 -6.65
N ILE A 51 -9.13 -9.40 -6.95
CA ILE A 51 -9.26 -8.02 -7.42
C ILE A 51 -9.51 -8.00 -8.92
N ARG A 52 -10.41 -7.13 -9.35
CA ARG A 52 -10.63 -6.86 -10.77
C ARG A 52 -9.32 -6.40 -11.42
N ASN A 53 -8.86 -7.13 -12.41
CA ASN A 53 -7.61 -6.83 -13.11
C ASN A 53 -7.67 -5.63 -14.07
N THR A 54 -8.73 -4.82 -14.03
CA THR A 54 -8.90 -3.64 -14.90
C THR A 54 -8.86 -2.38 -14.05
N PHE A 55 -7.91 -1.50 -14.33
CA PHE A 55 -7.66 -0.29 -13.54
C PHE A 55 -7.70 0.95 -14.40
N HIS A 56 -8.16 2.05 -13.81
CA HIS A 56 -8.17 3.36 -14.46
C HIS A 56 -6.76 3.95 -14.51
N VAL A 57 -6.43 4.73 -15.54
CA VAL A 57 -5.08 5.34 -15.70
C VAL A 57 -4.63 6.17 -14.49
N SER A 58 -5.55 6.77 -13.73
CA SER A 58 -5.24 7.53 -12.52
C SER A 58 -4.73 6.68 -11.35
N GLN A 59 -4.95 5.37 -11.41
CA GLN A 59 -4.48 4.40 -10.43
C GLN A 59 -3.16 3.76 -10.86
N LEU A 60 -2.65 4.10 -12.05
CA LEU A 60 -1.44 3.50 -12.60
C LEU A 60 -0.34 4.54 -12.72
N ARG A 61 0.89 4.13 -12.40
CA ARG A 61 2.09 4.93 -12.65
C ARG A 61 3.04 4.14 -13.55
N LYS A 62 3.62 4.78 -14.56
CA LYS A 62 4.60 4.12 -15.43
C LYS A 62 5.84 3.74 -14.60
N CYS A 63 6.22 2.46 -14.59
CA CYS A 63 7.50 2.04 -14.03
C CYS A 63 8.61 2.43 -14.99
N LEU A 64 9.59 3.17 -14.50
CA LEU A 64 10.93 3.21 -15.10
C LEU A 64 11.77 2.18 -14.33
N VAL A 65 12.72 1.54 -15.02
CA VAL A 65 13.43 0.33 -14.55
C VAL A 65 14.19 0.56 -13.22
N ASP A 66 14.39 1.82 -12.80
CA ASP A 66 15.11 2.23 -11.58
C ASP A 66 14.23 2.98 -10.56
N ASP A 67 13.00 2.55 -10.26
CA ASP A 67 12.18 3.20 -9.21
C ASP A 67 12.33 2.47 -7.85
N PRO A 68 13.21 2.94 -6.93
CA PRO A 68 13.43 2.33 -5.61
C PRO A 68 12.24 2.49 -4.65
N ALA A 69 11.19 3.19 -5.08
CA ALA A 69 9.95 3.38 -4.33
C ALA A 69 8.95 2.21 -4.49
N SER A 70 9.29 1.18 -5.28
CA SER A 70 8.46 -0.01 -5.42
C SER A 70 8.75 -0.97 -4.26
N VAL A 71 7.75 -1.18 -3.41
CA VAL A 71 7.82 -2.22 -2.37
C VAL A 71 7.43 -3.56 -3.00
N PRO A 72 8.22 -4.64 -2.77
CA PRO A 72 7.87 -5.97 -3.22
C PRO A 72 6.52 -6.41 -2.63
N LEU A 73 5.76 -7.19 -3.40
CA LEU A 73 4.42 -7.64 -3.00
C LEU A 73 4.48 -8.54 -1.76
N GLU A 74 5.59 -9.25 -1.55
CA GLU A 74 5.78 -10.18 -0.43
C GLU A 74 5.63 -9.51 0.95
N ASP A 75 5.87 -8.19 1.05
CA ASP A 75 5.82 -7.44 2.30
C ASP A 75 4.45 -6.81 2.60
N ILE A 76 3.51 -6.82 1.65
CA ILE A 76 2.25 -6.06 1.75
C ILE A 76 1.03 -6.97 1.54
N GLN A 77 0.31 -7.27 2.62
CA GLN A 77 -1.02 -7.89 2.52
C GLN A 77 -2.05 -6.85 2.04
N VAL A 78 -2.47 -6.98 0.77
CA VAL A 78 -3.49 -6.12 0.14
C VAL A 78 -4.82 -6.84 0.06
N ASP A 79 -5.88 -6.18 0.52
CA ASP A 79 -7.28 -6.63 0.50
C ASP A 79 -7.98 -6.25 -0.82
N ASP A 80 -9.16 -6.86 -1.07
CA ASP A 80 -9.99 -6.77 -2.28
C ASP A 80 -10.26 -5.34 -2.78
N SER A 81 -10.24 -4.38 -1.85
CA SER A 81 -10.48 -2.96 -2.11
C SER A 81 -9.19 -2.15 -2.37
N LEU A 82 -8.06 -2.78 -2.72
CA LEU A 82 -6.73 -2.17 -2.91
C LEU A 82 -6.18 -1.50 -1.65
N ASN A 83 -6.48 -2.07 -0.49
CA ASN A 83 -6.03 -1.52 0.78
C ASN A 83 -5.07 -2.46 1.48
N TYR A 84 -4.05 -1.90 2.15
CA TYR A 84 -3.03 -2.70 2.81
C TYR A 84 -3.04 -2.55 4.34
N ILE A 85 -2.63 -3.62 5.04
CA ILE A 85 -2.44 -3.63 6.50
C ILE A 85 -0.96 -3.39 6.82
N GLU A 86 -0.61 -2.22 7.35
CA GLU A 86 0.75 -1.93 7.83
C GLU A 86 1.05 -2.71 9.11
N ARG A 87 2.10 -3.53 9.09
CA ARG A 87 2.67 -4.17 10.29
C ARG A 87 4.03 -3.52 10.61
N PRO A 88 4.28 -3.10 11.86
CA PRO A 88 5.58 -2.54 12.23
C PRO A 88 6.66 -3.62 12.14
N VAL A 89 7.78 -3.30 11.48
CA VAL A 89 8.87 -4.24 11.20
C VAL A 89 9.52 -4.73 12.50
N VAL A 90 9.79 -3.84 13.46
CA VAL A 90 10.22 -4.17 14.83
C VAL A 90 9.78 -3.05 15.78
N ILE A 91 9.33 -3.38 16.99
CA ILE A 91 9.08 -2.41 18.07
C ILE A 91 10.34 -2.35 18.94
N LEU A 92 11.08 -1.24 18.88
CA LEU A 92 12.32 -1.05 19.61
C LEU A 92 12.11 -0.68 21.08
N ASP A 93 11.06 0.09 21.40
CA ASP A 93 10.80 0.54 22.77
C ASP A 93 9.33 0.92 23.01
N ARG A 94 8.87 0.84 24.26
CA ARG A 94 7.51 1.21 24.70
C ARG A 94 7.59 2.17 25.88
N LYS A 95 6.95 3.34 25.77
CA LYS A 95 6.90 4.35 26.84
C LYS A 95 5.49 4.86 27.06
N THR A 96 5.00 4.79 28.29
CA THR A 96 3.71 5.39 28.67
C THR A 96 3.90 6.87 29.00
N LYS A 97 3.09 7.75 28.40
CA LYS A 97 2.98 9.16 28.78
C LYS A 97 1.61 9.43 29.39
N THR A 98 1.57 9.86 30.62
CA THR A 98 0.35 10.39 31.25
C THR A 98 0.20 11.87 30.88
N LEU A 99 -0.96 12.22 30.34
CA LEU A 99 -1.41 13.60 30.11
C LEU A 99 -2.50 13.92 31.14
N ARG A 100 -3.06 15.14 31.09
CA ARG A 100 -4.01 15.64 32.10
C ARG A 100 -5.13 14.67 32.47
N ASN A 101 -5.74 14.00 31.49
CA ASN A 101 -6.82 13.00 31.71
C ASN A 101 -6.64 11.69 30.92
N ILE A 102 -5.50 11.48 30.23
CA ILE A 102 -5.33 10.34 29.32
C ILE A 102 -3.94 9.73 29.49
N VAL A 103 -3.89 8.41 29.59
CA VAL A 103 -2.65 7.63 29.51
C VAL A 103 -2.44 7.20 28.06
N VAL A 104 -1.34 7.62 27.46
CA VAL A 104 -1.03 7.32 26.06
C VAL A 104 0.22 6.46 25.98
N GLN A 105 0.11 5.29 25.36
CA GLN A 105 1.27 4.46 25.02
C GLN A 105 1.99 5.05 23.78
N LEU A 106 3.26 5.36 23.96
CA LEU A 106 4.22 5.70 22.90
C LEU A 106 4.99 4.43 22.56
N VAL A 107 5.16 4.17 21.28
CA VAL A 107 5.96 3.06 20.78
C VAL A 107 7.03 3.65 19.89
N LYS A 108 8.28 3.26 20.11
CA LYS A 108 9.41 3.57 19.23
C LYS A 108 9.54 2.40 18.27
N VAL A 109 9.37 2.70 16.99
CA VAL A 109 9.60 1.81 15.85
C VAL A 109 10.97 2.15 15.29
#